data_AF-A0A9E5Q8Z5-F1
#
_entry.id   AF-A0A9E5Q8Z5-F1
#
_cell.length_a   1.000
_cell.length_b   1.000
_cell.length_c   1.000
_cell.angle_alpha   90.00
_cell.angle_beta   90.00
_cell.angle_gamma   90.00
#
_symmetry.space_group_name_H-M   'P 1'
#
loop_
_entity.id
_entity.type
_entity.pdbx_description
1 polymer ?
#
loop_
_entity_poly.entity_id
_entity_poly.type
_entity_poly.pdbx_seq_one_letter_code
_entity_poly.pdbx_strand_id
1 'polypeptide(L)'
;EIRGLGIVDVMSMFGIRSIRYQKRLEVVLELTLWDEAQEVERTGLNHDSVNILDLDIPLIHLPITPGKNITVIAEVIAMNYLLKH
;
A
#
# COMPACT_ATOMS: atom_id res chain seq x y z
N GLU A 1 -4.21 -10.22 12.13
CA GLU A 1 -3.41 -11.18 12.92
C GLU A 1 -2.00 -10.63 13.01
N ILE A 2 -1.36 -10.77 14.17
CA ILE A 2 0.03 -10.37 14.36
C ILE A 2 0.78 -11.64 14.76
N ARG A 3 1.73 -12.05 13.92
CA ARG A 3 2.56 -13.23 14.18
C ARG A 3 3.29 -13.06 15.51
N GLY A 4 3.20 -14.07 16.39
CA GLY A 4 3.78 -14.04 17.73
C GLY A 4 2.89 -13.43 18.82
N LEU A 5 1.79 -12.76 18.45
CA LEU A 5 0.81 -12.20 19.40
C LEU A 5 -0.58 -12.82 19.26
N GLY A 6 -0.99 -13.19 18.03
CA GLY A 6 -2.28 -13.79 17.72
C GLY A 6 -3.26 -12.82 17.06
N ILE A 7 -4.56 -13.02 17.30
CA ILE A 7 -5.64 -12.17 16.78
C ILE A 7 -5.83 -10.98 17.72
N VAL A 8 -5.95 -9.78 17.14
CA VAL A 8 -6.17 -8.52 17.85
C VAL A 8 -7.43 -7.84 17.34
N ASP A 9 -8.18 -7.23 18.27
CA ASP A 9 -9.36 -6.42 17.96
C ASP A 9 -9.00 -4.93 17.92
N VAL A 10 -8.94 -4.39 16.70
CA VAL A 10 -8.57 -3.00 16.43
C VAL A 10 -9.64 -2.01 16.91
N MET A 11 -10.92 -2.39 16.92
CA MET A 11 -12.01 -1.52 17.41
C MET A 11 -11.93 -1.40 18.93
N SER A 12 -11.77 -2.52 19.63
CA SER A 12 -11.69 -2.53 21.10
C SER A 12 -10.46 -1.77 21.61
N MET A 13 -9.34 -1.82 20.88
CA MET A 13 -8.09 -1.16 21.29
C MET A 13 -8.02 0.33 20.92
N PHE A 14 -8.53 0.72 19.75
CA PHE A 14 -8.32 2.07 19.19
C PHE A 14 -9.63 2.84 18.93
N GLY A 15 -10.77 2.26 19.30
CA GLY A 15 -12.10 2.85 19.21
C GLY A 15 -12.70 2.82 17.80
N ILE A 16 -13.97 3.24 17.68
CA ILE A 16 -14.73 3.16 16.41
C ILE A 16 -14.08 3.92 15.23
N ARG A 17 -13.25 4.93 15.50
CA ARG A 17 -12.58 5.74 14.47
C ARG A 17 -11.47 4.98 13.73
N SER A 18 -10.96 3.88 14.29
CA SER A 18 -9.87 3.07 13.70
C SER A 18 -10.34 2.09 12.63
N ILE A 19 -11.66 1.87 12.49
CA ILE A 19 -12.23 0.92 11.53
C ILE A 19 -13.11 1.62 10.50
N ARG A 20 -13.26 1.01 9.33
CA ARG A 20 -14.25 1.36 8.31
C ARG A 20 -14.85 0.08 7.76
N TYR A 21 -16.18 -0.01 7.70
CA TYR A 21 -16.87 -1.17 7.14
C TYR A 21 -16.72 -1.27 5.62
N GLN A 22 -16.61 -0.12 4.94
CA GLN A 22 -16.47 -0.02 3.50
C GLN A 22 -15.50 1.11 3.14
N LYS A 23 -14.71 0.89 2.09
CA LYS A 23 -13.81 1.87 1.50
C LYS A 23 -13.65 1.55 0.01
N ARG A 24 -13.57 2.58 -0.84
CA ARG A 24 -13.25 2.41 -2.26
C ARG A 24 -11.77 2.09 -2.41
N LEU A 25 -11.45 1.11 -3.27
CA LEU A 25 -10.08 0.83 -3.67
C LEU A 25 -9.69 1.80 -4.80
N GLU A 26 -8.67 2.62 -4.55
CA GLU A 26 -8.25 3.69 -5.46
C GLU A 26 -6.79 3.53 -5.91
N VAL A 27 -5.97 2.83 -5.14
CA VAL A 27 -4.57 2.53 -5.46
C VAL A 27 -4.18 1.19 -4.82
N VAL A 28 -3.33 0.43 -5.50
CA VAL A 28 -2.74 -0.82 -5.02
C VAL A 28 -1.24 -0.61 -4.84
N LEU A 29 -0.73 -0.97 -3.66
CA LEU A 29 0.71 -1.02 -3.40
C LEU A 29 1.14 -2.48 -3.31
N GLU A 30 2.05 -2.89 -4.18
CA GLU A 30 2.68 -4.21 -4.12
C GLU A 30 4.03 -4.11 -3.41
N LEU A 31 4.18 -4.78 -2.27
CA LEU A 31 5.42 -4.80 -1.52
C LEU A 31 6.32 -5.91 -2.04
N THR A 32 7.42 -5.55 -2.71
CA THR A 32 8.41 -6.51 -3.22
C THR A 32 9.68 -6.46 -2.37
N LEU A 33 10.35 -7.60 -2.17
CA LEU A 33 11.68 -7.57 -1.58
C LEU A 33 12.62 -6.88 -2.57
N TRP A 34 13.48 -5.99 -2.06
CA TRP A 34 14.52 -5.39 -2.89
C TRP A 34 15.42 -6.49 -3.47
N ASP A 35 15.46 -6.59 -4.79
CA ASP A 35 16.36 -7.45 -5.54
C ASP A 35 17.22 -6.55 -6.45
N GLU A 36 18.54 -6.64 -6.32
CA GLU A 36 19.48 -5.90 -7.17
C GLU A 36 19.41 -6.33 -8.64
N ALA A 37 18.87 -7.52 -8.92
CA ALA A 37 18.65 -8.03 -10.27
C ALA A 37 17.35 -7.53 -10.91
N GLN A 38 16.44 -6.90 -10.15
CA GLN A 38 15.22 -6.32 -10.70
C GLN A 38 15.54 -4.98 -11.34
N GLU A 39 15.25 -4.82 -12.63
CA GLU A 39 15.23 -3.50 -13.28
C GLU A 39 14.14 -2.65 -12.63
N VAL A 40 14.51 -1.86 -11.63
CA VAL A 40 13.63 -0.86 -11.06
C VAL A 40 13.50 0.25 -12.09
N GLU A 41 12.28 0.49 -12.59
CA GLU A 41 12.00 1.62 -13.46
C GLU A 41 12.32 2.94 -12.74
N ARG A 42 13.37 3.63 -13.18
CA ARG A 42 13.93 4.81 -12.50
C ARG A 42 13.29 6.13 -12.94
N THR A 43 12.34 6.10 -13.86
CA THR A 43 11.78 7.29 -14.51
C THR A 43 10.47 7.76 -13.89
N GLY A 44 9.69 6.86 -13.28
CA GLY A 44 8.36 7.16 -12.73
C GLY A 44 7.34 7.61 -13.78
N LEU A 45 7.58 7.28 -15.06
CA LEU A 45 6.76 7.73 -16.19
C LEU A 45 5.68 6.72 -16.60
N ASN A 46 5.89 5.42 -16.37
CA ASN A 46 4.85 4.43 -16.62
C ASN A 46 3.91 4.33 -15.41
N HIS A 47 2.61 4.37 -15.72
CA HIS A 47 1.56 4.17 -14.74
C HIS A 47 1.09 2.73 -14.89
N ASP A 48 1.57 1.87 -14.01
CA ASP A 48 1.08 0.50 -13.95
C ASP A 48 -0.35 0.50 -13.40
N SER A 49 -1.11 -0.51 -13.83
CA SER A 49 -2.44 -0.77 -13.30
C SER A 49 -2.68 -2.26 -13.17
N VAL A 50 -3.56 -2.62 -12.24
CA VAL A 50 -4.04 -3.98 -12.06
C VAL A 50 -5.54 -4.01 -12.31
N ASN A 51 -5.98 -4.99 -13.10
CA ASN A 51 -7.40 -5.19 -13.34
C ASN A 51 -8.02 -5.97 -12.18
N ILE A 52 -9.00 -5.36 -11.50
CA ILE A 52 -9.74 -5.96 -10.40
C ILE A 52 -11.22 -5.78 -10.69
N LEU A 53 -11.93 -6.89 -10.94
CA LEU A 53 -13.36 -6.88 -11.29
C LEU A 53 -13.65 -5.97 -12.49
N ASP A 54 -12.85 -6.10 -13.55
CA ASP A 54 -12.95 -5.31 -14.78
C ASP A 54 -12.69 -3.79 -14.60
N LEU A 55 -12.13 -3.39 -13.45
CA LEU A 55 -11.68 -2.03 -13.20
C LEU A 55 -10.15 -1.99 -13.16
N ASP A 56 -9.56 -1.11 -13.98
CA ASP A 56 -8.12 -0.84 -13.93
C ASP A 56 -7.81 0.11 -12.78
N ILE A 57 -7.04 -0.37 -11.81
CA ILE A 57 -6.68 0.36 -10.60
C ILE A 57 -5.17 0.66 -10.64
N PRO A 58 -4.74 1.90 -10.36
CA PRO A 58 -3.33 2.25 -10.29
C PRO A 58 -2.52 1.31 -9.38
N LEU A 59 -1.42 0.79 -9.89
CA LEU A 59 -0.51 -0.12 -9.21
C LEU A 59 0.83 0.56 -8.97
N ILE A 60 1.37 0.41 -7.76
CA ILE A 60 2.68 0.94 -7.36
C ILE A 60 3.49 -0.22 -6.78
N HIS A 61 4.58 -0.56 -7.45
CA HIS A 61 5.57 -1.50 -6.93
C HIS A 61 6.47 -0.77 -5.93
N LEU A 62 6.39 -1.14 -4.66
CA LEU A 62 7.18 -0.57 -3.58
C LEU A 62 8.22 -1.60 -3.09
N PRO A 63 9.49 -1.45 -3.49
CA PRO A 63 10.51 -2.36 -3.01
C PRO A 63 10.90 -2.03 -1.56
N ILE A 64 10.80 -3.03 -0.69
CA ILE A 64 11.06 -2.94 0.74
C ILE A 64 12.47 -3.44 1.07
N THR A 65 13.15 -2.68 1.92
CA THR A 65 14.41 -3.06 2.56
C THR A 65 14.24 -2.99 4.07
N PRO A 66 14.90 -3.86 4.85
CA PRO A 66 14.91 -3.74 6.30
C PRO A 66 15.29 -2.32 6.76
N GLY A 67 14.62 -1.83 7.81
CA GLY A 67 14.89 -0.49 8.38
C GLY A 67 14.09 0.66 7.76
N LYS A 68 13.34 0.46 6.67
CA LYS A 68 12.40 1.47 6.15
C LYS A 68 11.06 1.42 6.90
N ASN A 69 10.48 2.58 7.18
CA ASN A 69 9.14 2.69 7.74
C ASN A 69 8.09 2.62 6.62
N ILE A 70 7.52 1.42 6.42
CA ILE A 70 6.53 1.16 5.36
C ILE A 70 5.26 2.00 5.55
N THR A 71 4.85 2.24 6.81
CA THR A 71 3.65 3.01 7.12
C THR A 71 3.74 4.43 6.57
N VAL A 72 4.85 5.13 6.84
CA VAL A 72 5.05 6.52 6.38
C VAL A 72 5.08 6.60 4.86
N ILE A 73 5.73 5.63 4.20
CA ILE A 73 5.80 5.60 2.74
C ILE A 73 4.41 5.39 2.13
N ALA A 74 3.63 4.45 2.67
CA ALA A 74 2.26 4.20 2.22
C ALA A 74 1.35 5.44 2.39
N GLU A 75 1.49 6.16 3.51
CA GLU A 75 0.77 7.42 3.75
C GLU A 75 1.13 8.51 2.73
N VAL A 76 2.42 8.69 2.45
CA VAL A 76 2.89 9.66 1.44
C VAL A 76 2.38 9.33 0.06
N ILE A 77 2.38 8.05 -0.31
CA ILE A 77 1.81 7.58 -1.59
C ILE A 77 0.32 7.90 -1.68
N ALA A 78 -0.44 7.61 -0.61
CA ALA A 78 -1.87 7.93 -0.57
C ALA A 78 -2.13 9.44 -0.66
N MET A 79 -1.35 10.28 0.04
CA MET A 79 -1.45 11.73 -0.07
C MET A 79 -1.12 12.23 -1.48
N ASN A 80 -0.05 11.72 -2.09
CA ASN A 80 0.35 12.10 -3.44
C ASN A 80 -0.71 11.70 -4.48
N TYR A 81 -1.34 10.53 -4.32
CA TYR A 81 -2.46 10.11 -5.15
C TYR A 81 -3.64 11.10 -5.04
N LEU A 82 -3.99 11.50 -3.82
CA LEU A 82 -5.05 12.49 -3.58
C LEU A 82 -4.74 13.90 -4.09
N LEU A 83 -3.47 14.25 -4.32
CA LEU A 83 -3.07 15.58 -4.84
C LEU A 83 -3.12 15.64 -6.37
N LYS A 84 -2.98 14.50 -7.05
CA LYS A 84 -3.00 14.41 -8.52
C LYS A 84 -4.43 14.36 -9.09
N HIS A 85 -5.45 14.18 -8.24
CA HIS A 85 -6.85 14.00 -8.58
C HIS A 85 -7.75 14.93 -7.78
#